data_AF-A0A8B6Y0J3-F1
#
_entry.id   AF-A0A8B6Y0J3-F1
#
_cell.length_a   1.000
_cell.length_b   1.000
_cell.length_c   1.000
_cell.angle_alpha   90.00
_cell.angle_beta   90.00
_cell.angle_gamma   90.00
#
_symmetry.space_group_name_H-M   'P 1'
#
loop_
_entity.id
_entity.type
_entity.pdbx_description
1 polymer ?
#
loop_
_entity_poly.entity_id
_entity_poly.type
_entity_poly.pdbx_seq_one_letter_code
_entity_poly.pdbx_strand_id
1 'polypeptide(L)'
;MLQSRSNSKKKLIEVDIHNLRKKLIISNRDKLFPIIKTIIFRGHRDDSKYHPEIGEICKDNIGVGNFVEFLNFHIEAGDKVLEHHIRSAPKNTTYISKTAQNKLIECCGKTIEEVLINKIKKSGYFFILCDGASDCSNVEQVSLVTRYIDCDNVICEDFLWLIECKSGITGLSLVRNIVSAIDDLSLDIQKCRGQGYDGSRAMFCKLKVFHQELNLSIQRLLLFTVHAINLI
;
A
#
# COMPACT_ATOMS: atom_id res chain seq x y z
N MET A 1 -14.18 -15.27 53.91
CA MET A 1 -12.72 -15.28 53.60
C MET A 1 -12.33 -16.09 52.36
N LEU A 2 -12.86 -17.30 52.13
CA LEU A 2 -12.45 -18.17 51.00
C LEU A 2 -12.78 -17.60 49.61
N GLN A 3 -13.93 -16.95 49.42
CA GLN A 3 -14.32 -16.29 48.16
C GLN A 3 -13.39 -15.11 47.79
N SER A 4 -12.94 -14.32 48.79
CA SER A 4 -12.01 -13.21 48.54
C SER A 4 -10.62 -13.68 48.09
N ARG A 5 -10.13 -14.79 48.65
CA ARG A 5 -8.87 -15.44 48.23
C ARG A 5 -8.98 -16.08 46.84
N SER A 6 -10.14 -16.67 46.53
CA SER A 6 -10.44 -17.23 45.20
C SER A 6 -10.46 -16.16 44.10
N ASN A 7 -11.13 -15.03 44.35
CA ASN A 7 -11.16 -13.90 43.41
C ASN A 7 -9.80 -13.23 43.23
N SER A 8 -9.02 -13.10 44.30
CA SER A 8 -7.65 -12.57 44.22
C SER A 8 -6.74 -13.46 43.37
N LYS A 9 -6.85 -14.79 43.48
CA LYS A 9 -6.09 -15.73 42.64
C LYS A 9 -6.52 -15.70 41.17
N LYS A 10 -7.83 -15.62 40.89
CA LYS A 10 -8.35 -15.50 39.52
C LYS A 10 -7.84 -14.23 38.83
N LYS A 11 -7.87 -13.09 39.54
CA LYS A 11 -7.37 -11.81 39.02
C LYS A 11 -5.87 -11.84 38.74
N LEU A 12 -5.09 -12.53 39.58
CA LEU A 12 -3.64 -12.70 39.37
C LEU A 12 -3.33 -13.53 38.11
N ILE A 13 -4.03 -14.66 37.93
CA ILE A 13 -3.87 -15.52 36.74
C ILE A 13 -4.22 -14.77 35.45
N GLU A 14 -5.29 -13.97 35.48
CA GLU A 14 -5.71 -13.17 34.32
C GLU A 14 -4.65 -12.11 33.92
N VAL A 15 -4.05 -11.45 34.92
CA VAL A 15 -2.96 -10.50 34.72
C VAL A 15 -1.72 -11.21 34.15
N ASP A 16 -1.38 -12.40 34.65
CA ASP A 16 -0.25 -13.17 34.14
C ASP A 16 -0.46 -13.63 32.69
N ILE A 17 -1.66 -14.12 32.35
CA ILE A 17 -2.01 -14.47 30.96
C ILE A 17 -1.91 -13.24 30.05
N HIS A 18 -2.41 -12.08 30.51
CA HIS A 18 -2.29 -10.85 29.73
C HIS A 18 -0.83 -10.47 29.50
N ASN A 19 0.02 -10.54 30.53
CA ASN A 19 1.44 -10.24 30.43
C ASN A 19 2.17 -11.20 29.48
N LEU A 20 1.87 -12.50 29.53
CA LEU A 20 2.42 -13.49 28.62
C LEU A 20 2.04 -13.21 27.16
N ARG A 21 0.77 -12.88 26.90
CA ARG A 21 0.30 -12.49 25.56
C ARG A 21 1.01 -11.24 25.06
N LYS A 22 1.18 -10.23 25.92
CA LYS A 22 1.88 -8.99 25.56
C LYS A 22 3.34 -9.26 25.19
N LYS A 23 4.05 -10.08 25.96
CA LYS A 23 5.42 -10.50 25.66
C LYS A 23 5.53 -11.23 24.33
N LEU A 24 4.58 -12.14 24.04
CA LEU A 24 4.54 -12.86 22.77
C LEU A 24 4.30 -11.92 21.58
N ILE A 25 3.39 -10.96 21.71
CA ILE A 25 3.12 -9.95 20.66
C ILE A 25 4.38 -9.14 20.37
N ILE A 26 5.08 -8.68 21.40
CA ILE A 26 6.32 -7.91 21.24
C ILE A 26 7.37 -8.77 20.51
N SER A 27 7.61 -9.99 20.99
CA SER A 27 8.56 -10.90 20.34
C SER A 27 8.22 -11.19 18.88
N ASN A 28 6.94 -11.37 18.54
CA ASN A 28 6.52 -11.59 17.15
C ASN A 28 6.70 -10.33 16.29
N ARG A 29 6.48 -9.14 16.86
CA ARG A 29 6.75 -7.87 16.17
C ARG A 29 8.23 -7.71 15.88
N ASP A 30 9.11 -8.00 16.83
CA ASP A 30 10.55 -7.89 16.65
C ASP A 30 11.05 -8.80 15.53
N LYS A 31 10.44 -9.99 15.35
CA LYS A 31 10.74 -10.92 14.25
C LYS A 31 10.21 -10.44 12.90
N LEU A 32 8.98 -9.91 12.87
CA LEU A 32 8.32 -9.46 11.64
C LEU A 32 8.84 -8.12 11.14
N PHE A 33 9.31 -7.26 12.04
CA PHE A 33 9.78 -5.91 11.71
C PHE A 33 10.84 -5.87 10.60
N PRO A 34 11.98 -6.59 10.70
CA PRO A 34 12.98 -6.59 9.63
C PRO A 34 12.42 -7.18 8.32
N ILE A 35 11.56 -8.21 8.40
CA ILE A 35 10.93 -8.83 7.24
C ILE A 35 10.04 -7.83 6.47
N ILE A 36 9.17 -7.13 7.20
CA ILE A 36 8.29 -6.10 6.63
C ILE A 36 9.12 -4.93 6.08
N LYS A 37 10.17 -4.52 6.80
CA LYS A 37 11.07 -3.45 6.35
C LYS A 37 11.74 -3.81 5.02
N THR A 38 12.18 -5.06 4.85
CA THR A 38 12.70 -5.56 3.58
C THR A 38 11.65 -5.52 2.47
N ILE A 39 10.41 -5.91 2.74
CA ILE A 39 9.30 -5.84 1.75
C ILE A 39 9.09 -4.40 1.27
N ILE A 40 9.01 -3.45 2.20
CA ILE A 40 8.82 -2.02 1.87
C ILE A 40 10.01 -1.49 1.05
N PHE A 41 11.24 -1.87 1.43
CA PHE A 41 12.44 -1.44 0.72
C PHE A 41 12.50 -1.96 -0.72
N ARG A 42 12.08 -3.21 -0.95
CA ARG A 42 12.00 -3.80 -2.30
C ARG A 42 11.00 -3.09 -3.20
N GLY A 43 9.85 -2.67 -2.66
CA GLY A 43 8.86 -1.90 -3.41
C GLY A 43 9.41 -0.60 -4.03
N HIS A 44 10.53 -0.08 -3.50
CA HIS A 44 11.22 1.10 -4.01
C HIS A 44 12.28 0.78 -5.09
N ARG A 45 12.71 -0.48 -5.28
CA ARG A 45 13.94 -0.81 -6.04
C ARG A 45 13.90 -2.05 -6.94
N ASP A 46 12.81 -2.83 -7.00
CA ASP A 46 12.79 -4.06 -7.82
C ASP A 46 12.43 -3.78 -9.29
N ASP A 47 13.45 -3.64 -10.13
CA ASP A 47 13.34 -3.86 -11.58
C ASP A 47 13.20 -5.37 -11.83
N SER A 48 11.98 -5.82 -12.12
CA SER A 48 11.54 -7.22 -12.17
C SER A 48 12.19 -8.11 -13.26
N LYS A 49 13.19 -7.60 -13.98
CA LYS A 49 13.65 -8.24 -15.23
C LYS A 49 14.69 -9.35 -15.06
N TYR A 50 15.29 -9.52 -13.88
CA TYR A 50 16.52 -10.35 -13.78
C TYR A 50 16.60 -11.48 -12.76
N HIS A 51 15.69 -11.67 -11.79
CA HIS A 51 16.00 -12.63 -10.71
C HIS A 51 14.91 -13.67 -10.42
N PRO A 52 15.27 -14.96 -10.31
CA PRO A 52 14.33 -16.01 -9.94
C PRO A 52 13.89 -15.84 -8.48
N GLU A 53 12.58 -15.91 -8.22
CA GLU A 53 12.00 -15.91 -6.87
C GLU A 53 12.26 -17.25 -6.17
N ILE A 54 13.38 -17.42 -5.46
CA ILE A 54 13.64 -18.66 -4.71
C ILE A 54 13.72 -18.38 -3.20
N GLY A 55 12.59 -18.58 -2.52
CA GLY A 55 12.43 -18.47 -1.06
C GLY A 55 12.58 -19.78 -0.30
N GLU A 56 13.36 -20.74 -0.80
CA GLU A 56 13.57 -22.02 -0.11
C GLU A 56 14.73 -21.95 0.89
N ILE A 57 14.57 -22.62 2.03
CA ILE A 57 15.61 -22.74 3.06
C ILE A 57 16.48 -23.94 2.67
N CYS A 58 17.72 -23.70 2.25
CA CYS A 58 18.75 -24.73 2.23
C CYS A 58 19.35 -24.85 3.64
N LYS A 59 19.87 -26.02 3.99
CA LYS A 59 20.36 -26.33 5.35
C LYS A 59 21.45 -25.37 5.85
N ASP A 60 22.14 -24.69 4.93
CA ASP A 60 23.26 -23.79 5.21
C ASP A 60 23.05 -22.36 4.70
N ASN A 61 22.05 -22.09 3.85
CA ASN A 61 21.77 -20.77 3.28
C ASN A 61 20.25 -20.57 3.06
N ILE A 62 19.78 -19.34 3.27
CA ILE A 62 18.47 -18.91 2.78
C ILE A 62 18.58 -18.87 1.23
N GLY A 63 17.53 -19.22 0.48
CA GLY A 63 17.53 -19.35 -0.99
C GLY A 63 17.98 -18.11 -1.78
N VAL A 64 17.78 -18.10 -3.11
CA VAL A 64 18.34 -17.05 -3.97
C VAL A 64 17.29 -15.97 -4.29
N GLY A 65 17.63 -14.69 -4.09
CA GLY A 65 16.85 -13.54 -4.56
C GLY A 65 16.97 -12.29 -3.68
N ASN A 66 16.66 -11.11 -4.21
CA ASN A 66 16.85 -9.80 -3.54
C ASN A 66 16.28 -9.76 -2.12
N PHE A 67 15.09 -10.30 -1.92
CA PHE A 67 14.47 -10.38 -0.59
C PHE A 67 15.32 -11.15 0.41
N VAL A 68 15.82 -12.30 0.00
CA VAL A 68 16.64 -13.14 0.85
C VAL A 68 17.99 -12.47 1.10
N GLU A 69 18.61 -11.88 0.08
CA GLU A 69 19.88 -11.15 0.23
C GLU A 69 19.75 -9.99 1.21
N PHE A 70 18.63 -9.25 1.20
CA PHE A 70 18.40 -8.23 2.20
C PHE A 70 18.21 -8.79 3.61
N LEU A 71 17.58 -9.96 3.77
CA LEU A 71 17.50 -10.63 5.07
C LEU A 71 18.88 -11.10 5.55
N ASN A 72 19.71 -11.66 4.66
CA ASN A 72 21.09 -12.02 4.96
C ASN A 72 21.89 -10.79 5.37
N PHE A 73 21.76 -9.67 4.64
CA PHE A 73 22.39 -8.41 4.97
C PHE A 73 21.99 -7.90 6.37
N HIS A 74 20.71 -8.02 6.75
CA HIS A 74 20.26 -7.69 8.11
C HIS A 74 20.93 -8.57 9.18
N ILE A 75 21.08 -9.87 8.92
CA ILE A 75 21.75 -10.81 9.83
C ILE A 75 23.25 -10.48 9.96
N GLU A 76 23.93 -10.24 8.84
CA GLU A 76 25.34 -9.86 8.79
C GLU A 76 25.60 -8.52 9.49
N ALA A 77 24.65 -7.58 9.38
CA ALA A 77 24.66 -6.32 10.11
C ALA A 77 24.37 -6.47 11.62
N GLY A 78 24.07 -7.69 12.11
CA GLY A 78 23.97 -8.02 13.52
C GLY A 78 22.56 -8.26 14.05
N ASP A 79 21.54 -8.43 13.20
CA ASP A 79 20.18 -8.75 13.65
C ASP A 79 20.07 -10.20 14.16
N LYS A 80 20.39 -10.39 15.44
CA LYS A 80 20.35 -11.69 16.13
C LYS A 80 18.93 -12.24 16.31
N VAL A 81 17.92 -11.37 16.36
CA VAL A 81 16.53 -11.80 16.50
C VAL A 81 16.06 -12.43 15.20
N LEU A 82 16.35 -11.79 14.07
CA LEU A 82 16.08 -12.34 12.74
C LEU A 82 16.87 -13.62 12.49
N GLU A 83 18.18 -13.63 12.81
CA GLU A 83 19.03 -14.82 12.66
C GLU A 83 18.46 -16.02 13.41
N HIS A 84 18.09 -15.83 14.68
CA HIS A 84 17.48 -16.87 15.49
C HIS A 84 16.14 -17.32 14.90
N HIS A 85 15.26 -16.37 14.57
CA HIS A 85 13.94 -16.68 14.00
C HIS A 85 14.05 -17.52 12.74
N ILE A 86 14.88 -17.14 11.78
CA ILE A 86 15.01 -17.87 10.51
C ILE A 86 15.55 -19.28 10.73
N ARG A 87 16.49 -19.47 11.67
CA ARG A 87 17.08 -20.79 11.95
C ARG A 87 16.18 -21.70 12.80
N SER A 88 15.43 -21.14 13.75
CA SER A 88 14.66 -21.92 14.72
C SER A 88 13.18 -22.06 14.39
N ALA A 89 12.63 -21.18 13.55
CA ALA A 89 11.20 -21.19 13.27
C ALA A 89 10.80 -22.42 12.44
N PRO A 90 9.65 -23.03 12.75
CA PRO A 90 8.99 -23.98 11.86
C PRO A 90 8.79 -23.38 10.46
N LYS A 91 8.93 -24.20 9.42
CA LYS A 91 8.86 -23.77 8.00
C LYS A 91 7.61 -22.93 7.65
N ASN A 92 6.50 -23.14 8.34
CA ASN A 92 5.23 -22.43 8.14
C ASN A 92 5.15 -21.06 8.85
N THR A 93 6.16 -20.67 9.63
CA THR A 93 6.16 -19.45 10.45
C THR A 93 7.37 -18.55 10.21
N THR A 94 8.18 -18.86 9.20
CA THR A 94 9.35 -18.05 8.83
C THR A 94 8.96 -16.74 8.14
N TYR A 95 7.77 -16.69 7.52
CA TYR A 95 7.25 -15.57 6.73
C TYR A 95 8.06 -15.21 5.47
N ILE A 96 8.98 -16.11 5.04
CA ILE A 96 9.83 -15.90 3.86
C ILE A 96 9.29 -16.53 2.58
N SER A 97 8.24 -17.36 2.66
CA SER A 97 7.67 -18.00 1.47
C SER A 97 6.96 -16.97 0.59
N LYS A 98 6.89 -17.23 -0.73
CA LYS A 98 6.16 -16.38 -1.68
C LYS A 98 4.75 -16.03 -1.20
N THR A 99 4.01 -17.03 -0.72
CA THR A 99 2.65 -16.84 -0.21
C THR A 99 2.61 -15.93 1.02
N ALA A 100 3.59 -16.04 1.93
CA ALA A 100 3.66 -15.17 3.09
C ALA A 100 4.06 -13.74 2.70
N GLN A 101 5.03 -13.59 1.80
CA GLN A 101 5.44 -12.29 1.26
C GLN A 101 4.26 -11.56 0.60
N ASN A 102 3.51 -12.22 -0.27
CA ASN A 102 2.34 -11.61 -0.93
C ASN A 102 1.27 -11.16 0.07
N LYS A 103 1.00 -11.95 1.11
CA LYS A 103 0.08 -11.55 2.18
C LYS A 103 0.59 -10.34 2.97
N LEU A 104 1.89 -10.28 3.25
CA LEU A 104 2.50 -9.13 3.92
C LEU A 104 2.46 -7.88 3.03
N ILE A 105 2.73 -8.02 1.73
CA ILE A 105 2.59 -6.93 0.74
C ILE A 105 1.16 -6.41 0.73
N GLU A 106 0.15 -7.29 0.66
CA GLU A 106 -1.26 -6.89 0.71
C GLU A 106 -1.60 -6.15 2.01
N CYS A 107 -1.12 -6.63 3.16
CA CYS A 107 -1.34 -5.96 4.45
C CYS A 107 -0.67 -4.57 4.48
N CYS A 108 0.55 -4.44 3.95
CA CYS A 108 1.25 -3.16 3.86
C CYS A 108 0.49 -2.20 2.94
N GLY A 109 0.08 -2.67 1.76
CA GLY A 109 -0.71 -1.90 0.79
C GLY A 109 -1.99 -1.35 1.42
N LYS A 110 -2.79 -2.23 2.05
CA LYS A 110 -4.01 -1.81 2.77
C LYS A 110 -3.74 -0.79 3.86
N THR A 111 -2.68 -0.97 4.64
CA THR A 111 -2.32 -0.01 5.72
C THR A 111 -1.94 1.36 5.14
N ILE A 112 -1.16 1.39 4.05
CA ILE A 112 -0.77 2.62 3.37
C ILE A 112 -2.00 3.32 2.78
N GLU A 113 -2.87 2.55 2.11
CA GLU A 113 -4.13 3.01 1.52
C GLU A 113 -5.03 3.64 2.59
N GLU A 114 -5.26 2.95 3.71
CA GLU A 114 -6.06 3.46 4.84
C GLU A 114 -5.49 4.78 5.39
N VAL A 115 -4.18 4.87 5.58
CA VAL A 115 -3.52 6.09 6.06
C VAL A 115 -3.70 7.23 5.06
N LEU A 116 -3.51 6.96 3.77
CA LEU A 116 -3.63 7.95 2.70
C LEU A 116 -5.08 8.46 2.55
N ILE A 117 -6.05 7.55 2.47
CA ILE A 117 -7.48 7.89 2.44
C ILE A 117 -7.85 8.76 3.64
N ASN A 118 -7.37 8.42 4.83
CA ASN A 118 -7.64 9.20 6.04
C ASN A 118 -7.03 10.61 5.97
N LYS A 119 -5.84 10.78 5.40
CA LYS A 119 -5.24 12.10 5.16
C LYS A 119 -6.10 12.92 4.19
N ILE A 120 -6.50 12.32 3.06
CA ILE A 120 -7.35 12.96 2.06
C ILE A 120 -8.71 13.35 2.68
N LYS A 121 -9.34 12.47 3.45
CA LYS A 121 -10.61 12.76 4.14
C LYS A 121 -10.49 13.91 5.13
N LYS A 122 -9.37 14.01 5.85
CA LYS A 122 -9.08 15.12 6.78
C LYS A 122 -8.87 16.45 6.07
N SER A 123 -8.30 16.44 4.86
CA SER A 123 -8.13 17.67 4.05
C SER A 123 -9.46 18.33 3.66
N GLY A 124 -10.56 17.56 3.66
CA GLY A 124 -11.90 18.03 3.29
C GLY A 124 -12.14 18.14 1.78
N TYR A 125 -11.13 18.52 1.00
CA TYR A 125 -11.19 18.62 -0.46
C TYR A 125 -9.91 18.11 -1.11
N PHE A 126 -10.06 17.53 -2.31
CA PHE A 126 -8.93 17.02 -3.06
C PHE A 126 -9.07 17.28 -4.56
N PHE A 127 -7.96 17.15 -5.26
CA PHE A 127 -7.86 17.14 -6.71
C PHE A 127 -7.37 15.76 -7.15
N ILE A 128 -7.79 15.35 -8.34
CA ILE A 128 -7.35 14.10 -8.97
C ILE A 128 -6.46 14.43 -10.17
N LEU A 129 -5.30 13.81 -10.21
CA LEU A 129 -4.37 13.89 -11.32
C LEU A 129 -4.25 12.50 -11.90
N CYS A 130 -4.47 12.37 -13.20
CA CYS A 130 -4.40 11.09 -13.88
C CYS A 130 -3.33 11.12 -14.95
N ASP A 131 -2.53 10.08 -15.03
CA ASP A 131 -1.52 9.94 -16.07
C ASP A 131 -1.60 8.55 -16.70
N GLY A 132 -1.54 8.51 -18.03
CA GLY A 132 -1.67 7.30 -18.82
C GLY A 132 -0.33 6.57 -18.88
N ALA A 133 -0.31 5.34 -18.36
CA ALA A 133 0.84 4.45 -18.43
C ALA A 133 0.51 3.25 -19.32
N SER A 134 1.38 2.93 -20.28
CA SER A 134 1.27 1.70 -21.06
C SER A 134 2.12 0.61 -20.39
N ASP A 135 1.48 -0.46 -19.91
CA ASP A 135 2.21 -1.60 -19.38
C ASP A 135 2.88 -2.43 -20.51
N CYS A 136 3.93 -3.17 -20.17
CA CYS A 136 4.66 -4.09 -21.04
C CYS A 136 3.79 -5.20 -21.66
N SER A 137 2.57 -5.39 -21.15
CA SER A 137 1.55 -6.31 -21.65
C SER A 137 0.61 -5.71 -22.72
N ASN A 138 0.85 -4.48 -23.17
CA ASN A 138 -0.04 -3.68 -24.03
C ASN A 138 -1.43 -3.38 -23.41
N VAL A 139 -1.57 -3.52 -22.10
CA VAL A 139 -2.77 -3.07 -21.38
C VAL A 139 -2.56 -1.62 -20.97
N GLU A 140 -3.47 -0.75 -21.39
CA GLU A 140 -3.45 0.64 -20.96
C GLU A 140 -3.90 0.74 -19.49
N GLN A 141 -3.09 1.44 -18.70
CA GLN A 141 -3.33 1.71 -17.30
C GLN A 141 -3.34 3.22 -17.08
N VAL A 142 -4.06 3.66 -16.04
CA VAL A 142 -4.08 5.07 -15.65
C VAL A 142 -3.70 5.16 -14.19
N SER A 143 -2.59 5.85 -13.92
CA SER A 143 -2.21 6.20 -12.57
C SER A 143 -3.18 7.26 -12.04
N LEU A 144 -3.65 7.06 -10.82
CA LEU A 144 -4.49 7.99 -10.08
C LEU A 144 -3.66 8.57 -8.95
N VAL A 145 -3.36 9.85 -9.05
CA VAL A 145 -2.66 10.65 -8.05
C VAL A 145 -3.66 11.64 -7.45
N THR A 146 -3.56 11.90 -6.15
CA THR A 146 -4.38 12.92 -5.50
C THR A 146 -3.52 14.06 -5.01
N ARG A 147 -4.00 15.28 -5.24
CA ARG A 147 -3.42 16.50 -4.69
C ARG A 147 -4.36 17.07 -3.63
N TYR A 148 -3.87 17.25 -2.41
CA TYR A 148 -4.65 17.74 -1.28
C TYR A 148 -3.79 18.61 -0.36
N ILE A 149 -4.43 19.29 0.60
CA ILE A 149 -3.73 20.09 1.61
C ILE A 149 -3.75 19.31 2.92
N ASP A 150 -2.58 19.06 3.51
CA ASP A 150 -2.49 18.35 4.78
C ASP A 150 -2.81 19.25 5.99
N CYS A 151 -2.70 18.72 7.21
CA CYS A 151 -2.97 19.46 8.44
C CYS A 151 -1.98 20.59 8.71
N ASP A 152 -0.80 20.56 8.08
CA ASP A 152 0.25 21.57 8.22
C ASP A 152 0.16 22.63 7.10
N ASN A 153 -0.93 22.60 6.32
CA ASN A 153 -1.18 23.45 5.16
C ASN A 153 -0.16 23.28 4.02
N VAL A 154 0.45 22.10 3.92
CA VAL A 154 1.36 21.75 2.82
C VAL A 154 0.57 21.08 1.70
N ILE A 155 0.89 21.44 0.46
CA ILE A 155 0.34 20.77 -0.73
C ILE A 155 1.02 19.41 -0.85
N CYS A 156 0.24 18.35 -0.75
CA CYS A 156 0.68 16.97 -0.88
C CYS A 156 0.16 16.39 -2.19
N GLU A 157 1.02 15.63 -2.86
CA GLU A 157 0.68 14.82 -4.03
C GLU A 157 1.05 13.38 -3.74
N ASP A 158 0.06 12.50 -3.66
CA ASP A 158 0.26 11.10 -3.34
C ASP A 158 -0.41 10.23 -4.40
N PHE A 159 0.34 9.23 -4.87
CA PHE A 159 -0.19 8.15 -5.69
C PHE A 159 -1.19 7.32 -4.89
N LEU A 160 -2.34 7.05 -5.49
CA LEU A 160 -3.47 6.40 -4.83
C LEU A 160 -3.79 5.04 -5.44
N TRP A 161 -3.83 4.92 -6.77
CA TRP A 161 -4.19 3.67 -7.43
C TRP A 161 -3.67 3.61 -8.88
N LEU A 162 -3.37 2.40 -9.39
CA LEU A 162 -3.16 2.12 -10.82
C LEU A 162 -4.37 1.44 -11.46
N ILE A 163 -5.15 2.16 -12.25
CA ILE A 163 -6.43 1.71 -12.79
C ILE A 163 -6.20 0.95 -14.09
N GLU A 164 -6.58 -0.33 -14.12
CA GLU A 164 -6.53 -1.16 -15.34
C GLU A 164 -7.70 -0.83 -16.29
N CYS A 165 -7.42 -0.37 -17.50
CA CYS A 165 -8.46 0.00 -18.48
C CYS A 165 -8.96 -1.21 -19.29
N LYS A 166 -9.58 -2.18 -18.62
CA LYS A 166 -10.08 -3.44 -19.23
C LYS A 166 -11.14 -3.23 -20.32
N SER A 167 -11.93 -2.17 -20.20
CA SER A 167 -13.05 -1.82 -21.07
C SER A 167 -12.65 -0.92 -22.25
N GLY A 168 -11.35 -0.76 -22.51
CA GLY A 168 -10.80 0.07 -23.57
C GLY A 168 -10.64 1.54 -23.16
N ILE A 169 -10.05 2.32 -24.08
CA ILE A 169 -9.49 3.66 -23.80
C ILE A 169 -10.35 4.79 -24.36
N THR A 170 -11.64 4.50 -24.50
CA THR A 170 -12.62 5.54 -24.73
C THR A 170 -12.70 6.40 -23.47
N GLY A 171 -12.89 7.71 -23.63
CA GLY A 171 -12.90 8.62 -22.48
C GLY A 171 -14.08 8.35 -21.55
N LEU A 172 -15.19 7.81 -22.04
CA LEU A 172 -16.33 7.40 -21.20
C LEU A 172 -15.98 6.16 -20.35
N SER A 173 -15.34 5.14 -20.92
CA SER A 173 -14.92 3.95 -20.16
C SER A 173 -13.89 4.34 -19.09
N LEU A 174 -12.94 5.19 -19.44
CA LEU A 174 -11.94 5.67 -18.48
C LEU A 174 -12.57 6.45 -17.32
N VAL A 175 -13.48 7.37 -17.64
CA VAL A 175 -14.25 8.13 -16.65
C VAL A 175 -14.95 7.21 -15.66
N ARG A 176 -15.62 6.16 -16.15
CA ARG A 176 -16.33 5.20 -15.30
C ARG A 176 -15.35 4.43 -14.42
N ASN A 177 -14.20 4.04 -14.96
CA ASN A 177 -13.18 3.35 -14.17
C ASN A 177 -12.61 4.26 -13.06
N ILE A 178 -12.39 5.55 -13.33
CA ILE A 178 -11.93 6.53 -12.32
C ILE A 178 -12.99 6.73 -11.23
N VAL A 179 -14.25 6.91 -11.59
CA VAL A 179 -15.34 7.11 -10.61
C VAL A 179 -15.52 5.85 -9.76
N SER A 180 -15.49 4.67 -10.38
CA SER A 180 -15.53 3.39 -9.66
C SER A 180 -14.36 3.27 -8.70
N ALA A 181 -13.13 3.58 -9.13
CA ALA A 181 -11.96 3.51 -8.26
C ALA A 181 -12.07 4.47 -7.05
N ILE A 182 -12.60 5.68 -7.26
CA ILE A 182 -12.83 6.65 -6.17
C ILE A 182 -13.89 6.14 -5.18
N ASP A 183 -14.96 5.52 -5.69
CA ASP A 183 -16.01 4.92 -4.87
C ASP A 183 -15.49 3.70 -4.07
N ASP A 184 -14.69 2.84 -4.72
CA ASP A 184 -14.02 1.69 -4.10
C ASP A 184 -13.09 2.14 -2.95
N LEU A 185 -12.42 3.28 -3.12
CA LEU A 185 -11.60 3.94 -2.08
C LEU A 185 -12.43 4.66 -1.00
N SER A 186 -13.76 4.59 -1.08
CA SER A 186 -14.68 5.27 -0.17
C SER A 186 -14.41 6.78 -0.05
N LEU A 187 -14.00 7.41 -1.16
CA LEU A 187 -13.80 8.84 -1.27
C LEU A 187 -15.03 9.49 -1.90
N ASP A 188 -15.49 10.58 -1.28
CA ASP A 188 -16.65 11.31 -1.79
C ASP A 188 -16.25 12.16 -3.00
N ILE A 189 -16.71 11.77 -4.19
CA ILE A 189 -16.47 12.51 -5.43
C ILE A 189 -16.99 13.96 -5.35
N GLN A 190 -18.00 14.26 -4.51
CA GLN A 190 -18.50 15.63 -4.29
C GLN A 190 -17.47 16.53 -3.61
N LYS A 191 -16.45 15.96 -2.96
CA LYS A 191 -15.31 16.68 -2.37
C LYS A 191 -14.16 16.87 -3.34
N CYS A 192 -14.22 16.28 -4.53
CA CYS A 192 -13.31 16.61 -5.61
C CYS A 192 -13.55 18.05 -6.08
N ARG A 193 -12.48 18.86 -6.15
CA ARG A 193 -12.53 20.27 -6.56
C ARG A 193 -11.80 20.55 -7.87
N GLY A 194 -11.14 19.57 -8.44
CA GLY A 194 -10.58 19.67 -9.78
C GLY A 194 -9.87 18.42 -10.22
N GLN A 195 -9.52 18.41 -11.49
CA GLN A 195 -8.92 17.27 -12.17
C GLN A 195 -7.82 17.72 -13.14
N GLY A 196 -6.75 16.94 -13.25
CA GLY A 196 -5.65 17.15 -14.20
C GLY A 196 -5.31 15.84 -14.92
N TYR A 197 -4.95 15.93 -16.20
CA TYR A 197 -4.60 14.77 -17.02
C TYR A 197 -3.37 15.10 -17.86
N ASP A 198 -2.38 14.21 -17.90
CA ASP A 198 -1.30 14.29 -18.90
C ASP A 198 -1.70 13.54 -20.19
N GLY A 199 -1.25 14.01 -21.35
CA GLY A 199 -1.40 13.29 -22.61
C GLY A 199 -2.74 13.41 -23.36
N SER A 200 -2.70 14.14 -24.49
CA SER A 200 -3.68 14.17 -25.60
C SER A 200 -5.00 14.95 -25.42
N ARG A 201 -5.29 15.78 -26.43
CA ARG A 201 -6.60 16.46 -26.65
C ARG A 201 -7.80 15.48 -26.68
N ALA A 202 -7.56 14.18 -26.90
CA ALA A 202 -8.59 13.16 -26.98
C ALA A 202 -9.15 12.76 -25.59
N MET A 203 -8.35 12.75 -24.53
CA MET A 203 -8.86 12.63 -23.16
C MET A 203 -9.63 13.89 -22.76
N PHE A 204 -9.07 15.07 -23.07
CA PHE A 204 -9.66 16.38 -22.79
C PHE A 204 -11.07 16.55 -23.40
N CYS A 205 -11.26 16.19 -24.68
CA CYS A 205 -12.56 16.34 -25.35
C CYS A 205 -13.65 15.38 -24.81
N LYS A 206 -13.26 14.22 -24.29
CA LYS A 206 -14.22 13.21 -23.80
C LYS A 206 -14.69 13.49 -22.35
N LEU A 207 -14.06 14.44 -21.66
CA LEU A 207 -14.37 14.88 -20.28
C LEU A 207 -15.49 15.92 -20.16
N LYS A 208 -15.95 16.55 -21.25
CA LYS A 208 -17.17 17.38 -21.20
C LYS A 208 -18.39 16.57 -20.73
N VAL A 209 -18.41 15.28 -21.03
CA VAL A 209 -19.45 14.33 -20.60
C VAL A 209 -19.34 14.02 -19.09
N PHE A 210 -18.12 13.98 -18.52
CA PHE A 210 -17.90 13.79 -17.08
C PHE A 210 -18.61 14.86 -16.24
N HIS A 211 -18.45 16.12 -16.63
CA HIS A 211 -19.09 17.26 -15.96
C HIS A 211 -20.61 17.27 -16.11
N GLN A 212 -21.12 16.78 -17.24
CA GLN A 212 -22.55 16.81 -17.55
C GLN A 212 -23.31 15.62 -16.94
N GLU A 213 -22.69 14.45 -16.81
CA GLU A 213 -23.32 13.26 -16.21
C GLU A 213 -23.32 13.26 -14.68
N LEU A 214 -22.26 13.77 -14.03
CA LEU A 214 -22.17 13.70 -12.56
C LEU A 214 -22.81 14.87 -11.82
N ASN A 215 -23.28 15.90 -12.53
CA ASN A 215 -23.89 17.12 -11.95
C ASN A 215 -23.05 17.71 -10.79
N LEU A 216 -21.74 17.46 -10.81
CA LEU A 216 -20.83 17.82 -9.75
C LEU A 216 -20.59 19.32 -9.82
N SER A 217 -20.80 20.01 -8.71
CA SER A 217 -20.38 21.40 -8.51
C SER A 217 -18.85 21.50 -8.36
N ILE A 218 -18.09 20.96 -9.33
CA ILE A 218 -16.66 21.23 -9.49
C ILE A 218 -16.56 22.66 -10.03
N GLN A 219 -16.54 23.62 -9.12
CA GLN A 219 -16.20 25.00 -9.47
C GLN A 219 -14.71 25.05 -9.85
N ARG A 220 -14.47 25.21 -11.16
CA ARG A 220 -13.20 25.50 -11.83
C ARG A 220 -12.29 24.29 -12.09
N LEU A 221 -12.31 23.89 -13.35
CA LEU A 221 -11.22 23.20 -14.04
C LEU A 221 -9.95 24.06 -13.98
N LEU A 222 -9.07 23.82 -13.02
CA LEU A 222 -7.71 24.33 -13.06
C LEU A 222 -6.87 23.30 -13.84
N LEU A 223 -6.65 23.59 -15.13
CA LEU A 223 -5.67 22.89 -15.96
C LEU A 223 -4.28 23.15 -15.37
N PHE A 224 -3.77 22.21 -14.58
CA PHE A 224 -2.34 22.09 -14.39
C PHE A 224 -1.84 21.10 -15.43
N THR A 225 -0.93 21.54 -16.30
CA THR A 225 -0.10 20.61 -17.08
C THR A 225 0.72 19.82 -16.07
N VAL A 226 0.37 18.55 -15.88
CA VAL A 226 1.12 17.63 -15.03
C VAL A 226 2.32 17.20 -15.86
N HIS A 227 3.48 17.80 -15.58
CA HIS A 227 4.78 17.26 -15.99
C HIS A 227 5.58 16.96 -14.71
N ALA A 228 4.89 16.42 -13.71
CA ALA A 228 5.43 16.15 -12.38
C ALA A 228 5.53 14.65 -12.09
N ILE A 229 4.94 13.80 -12.93
CA ILE A 229 5.00 12.36 -12.75
C ILE A 229 6.08 11.84 -13.69
N ASN A 230 7.32 11.85 -13.21
CA ASN A 230 8.33 10.91 -13.72
C ASN A 230 7.94 9.51 -13.22
N LEU A 231 6.86 8.95 -13.74
CA LEU A 231 6.71 7.50 -13.81
C LEU A 231 7.67 7.08 -14.92
N ILE A 232 8.76 6.44 -14.49
CA ILE A 232 9.89 5.97 -15.29
C ILE A 232 9.42 5.26 -16.57
#